data_AF-A0A955AAH0-F1
#
_entry.id   AF-A0A955AAH0-F1
#
_cell.length_a   1.000
_cell.length_b   1.000
_cell.length_c   1.000
_cell.angle_alpha   90.00
_cell.angle_beta   90.00
_cell.angle_gamma   90.00
#
_symmetry.space_group_name_H-M   'P 1'
#
loop_
_entity.id
_entity.type
_entity.pdbx_description
1 polymer ?
#
loop_
_entity_poly.entity_id
_entity_poly.type
_entity_poly.pdbx_seq_one_letter_code
_entity_poly.pdbx_strand_id
1 'polypeptide(L)'
;MWKLTVTLCTLISAWLALPQPLTAQTCRVPLDVTGMRDSLNEILAAGEVTNEVADFGVAAPKMLESPVADGVISPDEYANSCFISFADHLNPGNVLPDLDTIDGTGDADLSLNLHMAHTSEYLFLAFEVTDQVLDLDSGVNPFTNDSVQLYFNPDLVPDDFNRETVGALNNFEGWYLLADAAGDGNVRFNNRLSGALSLNSVADPPPVAGEAYSAGLPSETGWVLEWQIPLASLDTVSDEAATITPAETGDVMLFNFVIVDNDIVGSSAQDTQATLWIDPNDPRTPFNGGEHVWLVPLQLTEGISGILGDVNNDGLVDTADIDELAAAIRAQTQDVIYDLDGNGEI
;
A
#
# COMPACT_ATOMS: atom_id res chain seq x y z
N MET A 1 -1.96 24.83 62.14
CA MET A 1 -2.04 23.36 62.30
C MET A 1 -3.36 22.92 61.67
N TRP A 2 -3.36 22.59 60.38
CA TRP A 2 -4.52 22.11 59.64
C TRP A 2 -4.13 20.78 59.00
N LYS A 3 -4.86 19.71 59.35
CA LYS A 3 -4.69 18.38 58.78
C LYS A 3 -5.58 18.29 57.53
N LEU A 4 -4.97 18.06 56.38
CA LEU A 4 -5.67 17.69 55.15
C LEU A 4 -5.80 16.16 55.13
N THR A 5 -7.03 15.67 55.09
CA THR A 5 -7.35 14.25 54.92
C THR A 5 -7.82 14.05 53.49
N VAL A 6 -6.97 13.45 52.65
CA VAL A 6 -7.36 13.04 51.28
C VAL A 6 -7.95 11.64 51.37
N THR A 7 -9.22 11.51 50.99
CA THR A 7 -9.94 10.23 50.95
C THR A 7 -9.67 9.59 49.59
N LEU A 8 -8.97 8.46 49.60
CA LEU A 8 -8.66 7.63 48.44
C LEU A 8 -9.86 6.71 48.15
N CYS A 9 -10.81 7.16 47.34
CA CYS A 9 -11.94 6.34 46.88
C CYS A 9 -12.32 6.67 45.43
N THR A 10 -11.57 6.15 44.46
CA THR A 10 -12.06 5.69 43.13
C THR A 10 -10.85 5.30 42.28
N LEU A 11 -10.45 4.03 42.29
CA LEU A 11 -9.52 3.45 41.29
C LEU A 11 -9.55 1.91 41.35
N ILE A 12 -10.74 1.31 41.33
CA ILE A 12 -10.91 -0.13 41.07
C ILE A 12 -12.20 -0.32 40.26
N SER A 13 -12.21 0.11 39.00
CA SER A 13 -13.28 -0.25 38.04
C SER A 13 -12.82 -0.33 36.59
N ALA A 14 -11.52 -0.23 36.29
CA ALA A 14 -11.00 -0.23 34.91
C ALA A 14 -10.51 -1.60 34.41
N TRP A 15 -10.75 -2.70 35.14
CA TRP A 15 -10.13 -4.01 34.85
C TRP A 15 -11.07 -5.08 34.25
N LEU A 16 -12.25 -4.68 33.74
CA LEU A 16 -13.19 -5.60 33.07
C LEU A 16 -13.83 -5.02 31.79
N ALA A 17 -13.21 -4.00 31.17
CA ALA A 17 -13.56 -3.66 29.80
C ALA A 17 -12.95 -4.72 28.89
N LEU A 18 -13.80 -5.66 28.43
CA LEU A 18 -13.49 -6.46 27.25
C LEU A 18 -12.99 -5.51 26.16
N PRO A 19 -11.87 -5.80 25.47
CA PRO A 19 -11.43 -4.97 24.36
C PRO A 19 -12.59 -4.88 23.37
N GLN A 20 -13.13 -3.68 23.21
CA GLN A 20 -13.91 -3.38 22.02
C GLN A 20 -12.94 -3.57 20.85
N PRO A 21 -13.34 -4.26 19.76
CA PRO A 21 -12.49 -4.30 18.57
C PRO A 21 -12.17 -2.85 18.21
N LEU A 22 -10.88 -2.55 18.05
CA LEU A 22 -10.43 -1.28 17.52
C LEU A 22 -11.22 -1.08 16.22
N THR A 23 -12.11 -0.09 16.23
CA THR A 23 -12.83 0.32 15.01
C THR A 23 -11.77 0.58 13.95
N ALA A 24 -11.86 -0.12 12.82
CA ALA A 24 -10.93 -0.05 11.70
C ALA A 24 -10.44 1.38 11.53
N GLN A 25 -9.17 1.60 11.82
CA GLN A 25 -8.55 2.90 11.66
C GLN A 25 -8.59 3.19 10.16
N THR A 26 -9.48 4.10 9.75
CA THR A 26 -9.57 4.51 8.35
C THR A 26 -8.19 4.94 7.88
N CYS A 27 -7.72 4.38 6.78
CA CYS A 27 -6.38 4.56 6.19
C CYS A 27 -6.11 5.98 5.66
N ARG A 28 -6.76 6.98 6.24
CA ARG A 28 -6.45 8.37 5.95
C ARG A 28 -5.25 8.73 6.81
N VAL A 29 -4.06 8.49 6.29
CA VAL A 29 -2.91 9.28 6.72
C VAL A 29 -3.19 10.69 6.23
N PRO A 30 -3.24 11.71 7.10
CA PRO A 30 -3.24 13.09 6.65
C PRO A 30 -1.90 13.35 5.96
N LEU A 31 -1.85 13.08 4.66
CA LEU A 31 -0.73 13.42 3.82
C LEU A 31 -0.64 14.94 3.79
N ASP A 32 0.56 15.50 3.98
CA ASP A 32 0.81 16.89 3.64
C ASP A 32 0.79 17.01 2.11
N VAL A 33 -0.42 17.02 1.57
CA VAL A 33 -0.65 17.13 0.15
C VAL A 33 -0.30 18.52 -0.36
N THR A 34 0.17 19.48 0.46
CA THR A 34 0.50 20.82 -0.05
C THR A 34 1.61 20.75 -1.10
N GLY A 35 2.65 19.95 -0.86
CA GLY A 35 3.72 19.71 -1.83
C GLY A 35 3.28 18.78 -2.98
N MET A 36 2.56 17.70 -2.65
CA MET A 36 2.05 16.75 -3.65
C MET A 36 1.06 17.42 -4.60
N ARG A 37 0.23 18.32 -4.11
CA ARG A 37 -0.79 19.04 -4.87
C ARG A 37 -0.15 19.98 -5.87
N ASP A 38 1.04 20.53 -5.64
CA ASP A 38 1.71 21.35 -6.64
C ASP A 38 2.26 20.49 -7.79
N SER A 39 2.88 19.34 -7.51
CA SER A 39 3.31 18.37 -8.52
C SER A 39 2.14 17.74 -9.27
N LEU A 40 1.09 17.32 -8.55
CA LEU A 40 -0.16 16.84 -9.15
C LEU A 40 -0.85 17.95 -9.94
N ASN A 41 -0.92 19.19 -9.44
CA ASN A 41 -1.49 20.29 -10.21
C ASN A 41 -0.67 20.60 -11.47
N GLU A 42 0.65 20.37 -11.46
CA GLU A 42 1.49 20.51 -12.66
C GLU A 42 1.17 19.43 -13.69
N ILE A 43 0.98 18.18 -13.26
CA ILE A 43 0.49 17.06 -14.07
C ILE A 43 -0.92 17.36 -14.62
N LEU A 44 -1.83 17.87 -13.77
CA LEU A 44 -3.21 18.23 -14.13
C LEU A 44 -3.28 19.48 -15.03
N ALA A 45 -2.32 20.41 -14.91
CA ALA A 45 -2.25 21.63 -15.73
C ALA A 45 -1.81 21.36 -17.18
N ALA A 46 -1.26 20.17 -17.47
CA ALA A 46 -0.91 19.76 -18.84
C ALA A 46 -2.14 19.47 -19.73
N GLY A 47 -3.34 19.40 -19.15
CA GLY A 47 -4.60 19.51 -19.90
C GLY A 47 -5.60 18.38 -19.64
N GLU A 48 -6.79 18.79 -19.17
CA GLU A 48 -8.07 18.06 -19.14
C GLU A 48 -8.48 17.27 -17.89
N VAL A 49 -7.72 17.27 -16.78
CA VAL A 49 -8.21 16.66 -15.54
C VAL A 49 -8.56 17.76 -14.53
N THR A 50 -9.85 18.07 -14.40
CA THR A 50 -10.38 19.05 -13.42
C THR A 50 -10.66 18.44 -12.05
N ASN A 51 -10.20 17.23 -11.79
CA ASN A 51 -10.66 16.45 -10.65
C ASN A 51 -9.84 16.75 -9.40
N GLU A 52 -10.56 16.85 -8.29
CA GLU A 52 -9.99 16.82 -6.95
C GLU A 52 -8.99 15.67 -6.90
N VAL A 53 -7.71 15.99 -6.70
CA VAL A 53 -6.70 15.00 -6.31
C VAL A 53 -7.35 14.12 -5.25
N ALA A 54 -7.29 12.80 -5.44
CA ALA A 54 -7.88 11.85 -4.52
C ALA A 54 -7.58 12.28 -3.08
N ASP A 55 -8.62 12.55 -2.28
CA ASP A 55 -8.53 12.76 -0.82
C ASP A 55 -8.03 11.50 -0.07
N PHE A 56 -7.57 10.50 -0.82
CA PHE A 56 -7.14 9.20 -0.39
C PHE A 56 -5.75 8.93 -0.95
N GLY A 57 -4.85 8.54 -0.06
CA GLY A 57 -3.52 8.04 -0.37
C GLY A 57 -3.14 7.00 0.66
N VAL A 58 -2.08 6.26 0.37
CA VAL A 58 -1.54 5.22 1.23
C VAL A 58 -0.10 5.53 1.59
N ALA A 59 0.38 4.95 2.68
CA ALA A 59 1.75 5.11 3.13
C ALA A 59 2.36 3.74 3.43
N ALA A 60 3.59 3.54 2.93
CA ALA A 60 4.48 2.48 3.37
C ALA A 60 5.45 3.10 4.39
N PRO A 61 5.32 2.81 5.69
CA PRO A 61 6.27 3.24 6.69
C PRO A 61 7.54 2.40 6.63
N LYS A 62 8.67 3.06 6.91
CA LYS A 62 9.97 2.39 7.01
C LYS A 62 10.01 1.50 8.25
N MET A 63 10.31 0.22 8.06
CA MET A 63 10.50 -0.76 9.13
C MET A 63 11.99 -0.94 9.44
N LEU A 64 12.29 -1.16 10.71
CA LEU A 64 13.64 -1.50 11.17
C LEU A 64 13.97 -2.96 10.91
N GLU A 65 13.05 -3.83 11.28
CA GLU A 65 13.09 -5.24 10.95
C GLU A 65 12.41 -5.39 9.59
N SER A 66 13.11 -6.02 8.64
CA SER A 66 12.54 -6.26 7.32
C SER A 66 11.38 -7.25 7.45
N PRO A 67 10.20 -6.93 6.89
CA PRO A 67 9.18 -7.94 6.62
C PRO A 67 9.77 -9.08 5.77
N VAL A 68 9.15 -10.25 5.87
CA VAL A 68 9.49 -11.45 5.12
C VAL A 68 8.27 -11.82 4.30
N ALA A 69 8.28 -11.53 3.00
CA ALA A 69 7.24 -12.03 2.11
C ALA A 69 7.35 -13.56 2.03
N ASP A 70 6.51 -14.27 2.77
CA ASP A 70 6.46 -15.73 2.83
C ASP A 70 5.03 -16.30 2.75
N GLY A 71 4.05 -15.42 2.51
CA GLY A 71 2.64 -15.70 2.47
C GLY A 71 1.95 -15.62 3.84
N VAL A 72 2.67 -15.30 4.93
CA VAL A 72 2.14 -15.29 6.28
C VAL A 72 2.45 -13.97 6.99
N ILE A 73 1.41 -13.15 7.15
CA ILE A 73 1.50 -11.90 7.89
C ILE A 73 1.62 -12.20 9.40
N SER A 74 2.82 -12.01 9.93
CA SER A 74 3.11 -12.17 11.35
C SER A 74 2.66 -10.95 12.16
N PRO A 75 2.33 -11.10 13.46
CA PRO A 75 2.11 -9.95 14.33
C PRO A 75 3.30 -8.98 14.29
N ASP A 76 3.00 -7.69 14.22
CA ASP A 76 3.98 -6.59 14.21
C ASP A 76 4.93 -6.54 13.00
N GLU A 77 4.72 -7.40 12.00
CA GLU A 77 5.54 -7.42 10.78
C GLU A 77 5.34 -6.18 9.90
N TYR A 78 4.10 -5.68 9.86
CA TYR A 78 3.72 -4.46 9.16
C TYR A 78 3.21 -3.44 10.18
N ALA A 79 3.63 -2.18 10.05
CA ALA A 79 3.25 -1.14 11.03
C ALA A 79 1.77 -0.76 10.95
N ASN A 80 1.14 -0.92 9.79
CA ASN A 80 -0.26 -0.57 9.57
C ASN A 80 -0.94 -1.51 8.56
N SER A 81 -2.24 -1.70 8.76
CA SER A 81 -3.13 -2.33 7.81
C SER A 81 -4.24 -1.37 7.40
N CYS A 82 -4.73 -1.54 6.17
CA CYS A 82 -5.78 -0.74 5.58
C CYS A 82 -6.94 -1.62 5.12
N PHE A 83 -8.07 -1.57 5.83
CA PHE A 83 -9.27 -2.28 5.40
C PHE A 83 -9.92 -1.59 4.20
N ILE A 84 -10.18 -2.35 3.14
CA ILE A 84 -10.83 -1.90 1.91
C ILE A 84 -12.04 -2.80 1.66
N SER A 85 -13.22 -2.18 1.66
CA SER A 85 -14.50 -2.80 1.34
C SER A 85 -14.85 -2.51 -0.11
N PHE A 86 -15.35 -3.51 -0.82
CA PHE A 86 -15.87 -3.36 -2.19
C PHE A 86 -17.40 -3.41 -2.25
N ALA A 87 -18.07 -3.78 -1.14
CA ALA A 87 -19.50 -4.04 -1.07
C ALA A 87 -20.40 -2.87 -1.50
N ASP A 88 -19.95 -1.63 -1.24
CA ASP A 88 -20.74 -0.43 -1.52
C ASP A 88 -20.34 0.27 -2.84
N HIS A 89 -19.30 -0.20 -3.53
CA HIS A 89 -18.70 0.49 -4.69
C HIS A 89 -18.32 1.94 -4.36
N LEU A 90 -17.70 2.14 -3.20
CA LEU A 90 -17.33 3.45 -2.67
C LEU A 90 -15.84 3.49 -2.35
N ASN A 91 -15.21 4.61 -2.72
CA ASN A 91 -13.81 4.89 -2.40
C ASN A 91 -13.51 4.59 -0.91
N PRO A 92 -12.46 3.80 -0.62
CA PRO A 92 -11.37 3.45 -1.52
C PRO A 92 -11.58 2.15 -2.33
N GLY A 93 -12.68 1.41 -2.20
CA GLY A 93 -12.91 0.16 -2.95
C GLY A 93 -13.98 0.31 -4.02
N ASN A 94 -13.63 0.03 -5.28
CA ASN A 94 -14.60 0.09 -6.36
C ASN A 94 -14.61 -1.20 -7.19
N VAL A 95 -15.79 -1.68 -7.55
CA VAL A 95 -15.98 -2.81 -8.48
C VAL A 95 -16.32 -2.26 -9.85
N LEU A 96 -15.79 -2.90 -10.89
CA LEU A 96 -16.06 -2.49 -12.25
C LEU A 96 -17.48 -2.88 -12.69
N PRO A 97 -18.28 -1.95 -13.22
CA PRO A 97 -19.69 -2.23 -13.57
C PRO A 97 -19.90 -3.32 -14.62
N ASP A 98 -18.92 -3.55 -15.49
CA ASP A 98 -19.00 -4.53 -16.57
C ASP A 98 -18.62 -5.96 -16.13
N LEU A 99 -18.07 -6.10 -14.92
CA LEU A 99 -17.54 -7.32 -14.30
C LEU A 99 -17.94 -7.33 -12.82
N ASP A 100 -19.24 -7.22 -12.56
CA ASP A 100 -19.80 -7.16 -11.21
C ASP A 100 -20.74 -8.36 -11.02
N THR A 101 -20.19 -9.44 -10.47
CA THR A 101 -20.96 -10.59 -10.01
C THR A 101 -21.05 -10.68 -8.50
N ILE A 102 -20.48 -9.72 -7.76
CA ILE A 102 -20.46 -9.70 -6.30
C ILE A 102 -21.88 -9.97 -5.80
N ASP A 103 -22.07 -11.11 -5.15
CA ASP A 103 -23.35 -11.78 -5.02
C ASP A 103 -24.18 -11.23 -3.84
N GLY A 104 -24.05 -9.93 -3.57
CA GLY A 104 -24.78 -9.24 -2.51
C GLY A 104 -24.44 -9.73 -1.10
N THR A 105 -23.42 -10.58 -0.92
CA THR A 105 -22.89 -10.98 0.40
C THR A 105 -21.90 -9.95 0.97
N GLY A 106 -21.50 -8.95 0.18
CA GLY A 106 -20.76 -7.76 0.63
C GLY A 106 -19.31 -8.09 0.95
N ASP A 107 -18.79 -7.60 2.08
CA ASP A 107 -17.37 -7.80 2.46
C ASP A 107 -16.99 -9.28 2.71
N ALA A 108 -17.99 -10.15 2.87
CA ALA A 108 -17.78 -11.60 2.98
C ALA A 108 -17.55 -12.27 1.62
N ASP A 109 -18.01 -11.62 0.55
CA ASP A 109 -17.71 -12.01 -0.83
C ASP A 109 -16.28 -11.61 -1.14
N LEU A 110 -16.02 -10.29 -1.07
CA LEU A 110 -14.75 -9.71 -1.41
C LEU A 110 -14.45 -8.49 -0.55
N SER A 111 -13.39 -8.57 0.24
CA SER A 111 -12.77 -7.43 0.93
C SER A 111 -11.30 -7.73 1.20
N LEU A 112 -10.53 -6.75 1.65
CA LEU A 112 -9.13 -7.00 2.01
C LEU A 112 -8.60 -6.08 3.11
N ASN A 113 -7.53 -6.54 3.76
CA ASN A 113 -6.60 -5.67 4.47
C ASN A 113 -5.30 -5.54 3.66
N LEU A 114 -4.96 -4.29 3.29
CA LEU A 114 -3.70 -3.95 2.63
C LEU A 114 -2.68 -3.57 3.68
N HIS A 115 -1.58 -4.29 3.74
CA HIS A 115 -0.46 -4.04 4.63
C HIS A 115 0.72 -3.53 3.79
N MET A 116 1.40 -2.50 4.28
CA MET A 116 2.48 -1.82 3.56
C MET A 116 3.63 -1.52 4.51
N ALA A 117 4.84 -1.66 3.99
CA ALA A 117 6.06 -1.33 4.70
C ALA A 117 7.19 -1.14 3.69
N HIS A 118 8.28 -0.49 4.07
CA HIS A 118 9.50 -0.56 3.29
C HIS A 118 10.75 -0.60 4.18
N THR A 119 11.87 -0.97 3.58
CA THR A 119 13.20 -0.83 4.15
C THR A 119 14.02 0.12 3.27
N SER A 120 15.32 0.25 3.50
CA SER A 120 16.19 0.95 2.55
C SER A 120 16.34 0.22 1.21
N GLU A 121 15.92 -1.04 1.12
CA GLU A 121 16.18 -1.88 -0.06
C GLU A 121 14.89 -2.31 -0.78
N TYR A 122 13.78 -2.46 -0.06
CA TYR A 122 12.56 -3.08 -0.58
C TYR A 122 11.31 -2.36 -0.12
N LEU A 123 10.32 -2.27 -1.01
CA LEU A 123 8.92 -2.04 -0.70
C LEU A 123 8.23 -3.38 -0.49
N PHE A 124 7.46 -3.51 0.58
CA PHE A 124 6.66 -4.68 0.91
C PHE A 124 5.18 -4.35 0.83
N LEU A 125 4.42 -5.16 0.11
CA LEU A 125 2.96 -5.09 0.03
C LEU A 125 2.38 -6.45 0.41
N ALA A 126 1.44 -6.49 1.33
CA ALA A 126 0.72 -7.69 1.73
C ALA A 126 -0.78 -7.49 1.52
N PHE A 127 -1.42 -8.46 0.87
CA PHE A 127 -2.85 -8.47 0.59
C PHE A 127 -3.46 -9.63 1.35
N GLU A 128 -4.19 -9.31 2.42
CA GLU A 128 -4.99 -10.28 3.17
C GLU A 128 -6.43 -10.19 2.66
N VAL A 129 -6.77 -11.06 1.72
CA VAL A 129 -8.05 -11.04 0.99
C VAL A 129 -9.06 -11.96 1.66
N THR A 130 -10.26 -11.44 1.90
CA THR A 130 -11.45 -12.24 2.23
C THR A 130 -12.17 -12.54 0.93
N ASP A 131 -12.45 -13.82 0.73
CA ASP A 131 -12.98 -14.38 -0.52
C ASP A 131 -13.84 -15.60 -0.21
N GLN A 132 -15.06 -15.66 -0.74
CA GLN A 132 -15.94 -16.82 -0.52
C GLN A 132 -15.61 -18.02 -1.42
N VAL A 133 -15.02 -17.81 -2.60
CA VAL A 133 -14.72 -18.87 -3.57
C VAL A 133 -13.33 -18.67 -4.13
N LEU A 134 -12.42 -19.53 -3.68
CA LEU A 134 -11.05 -19.54 -4.16
C LEU A 134 -10.89 -20.37 -5.47
N ASP A 135 -10.56 -19.73 -6.59
CA ASP A 135 -10.12 -20.29 -7.87
C ASP A 135 -8.59 -20.24 -8.04
N LEU A 136 -7.97 -21.43 -8.00
CA LEU A 136 -6.54 -21.67 -8.21
C LEU A 136 -6.27 -22.60 -9.40
N ASP A 137 -7.06 -22.52 -10.48
CA ASP A 137 -6.82 -23.42 -11.63
C ASP A 137 -5.48 -23.12 -12.32
N SER A 138 -4.44 -23.85 -11.89
CA SER A 138 -3.08 -23.84 -12.44
C SER A 138 -2.98 -24.15 -13.94
N GLY A 139 -4.07 -24.64 -14.57
CA GLY A 139 -4.14 -24.87 -16.01
C GLY A 139 -4.47 -23.63 -16.84
N VAL A 140 -4.84 -22.52 -16.20
CA VAL A 140 -5.30 -21.28 -16.83
C VAL A 140 -4.29 -20.16 -16.61
N ASN A 141 -4.50 -19.00 -17.22
CA ASN A 141 -3.60 -17.86 -17.11
C ASN A 141 -3.82 -17.20 -15.75
N PRO A 142 -2.79 -16.84 -14.97
CA PRO A 142 -3.00 -16.27 -13.63
C PRO A 142 -3.97 -15.07 -13.54
N PHE A 143 -4.14 -14.30 -14.62
CA PHE A 143 -5.13 -13.21 -14.63
C PHE A 143 -6.60 -13.67 -14.60
N THR A 144 -6.89 -14.95 -14.88
CA THR A 144 -8.26 -15.52 -14.80
C THR A 144 -8.54 -16.24 -13.49
N ASN A 145 -7.51 -16.44 -12.65
CA ASN A 145 -7.65 -16.94 -11.30
C ASN A 145 -7.88 -15.76 -10.34
N ASP A 146 -8.21 -16.06 -9.09
CA ASP A 146 -8.19 -15.02 -8.05
C ASP A 146 -6.79 -14.48 -7.96
N SER A 147 -6.65 -13.18 -8.17
CA SER A 147 -5.34 -12.59 -8.37
C SER A 147 -5.33 -11.13 -7.99
N VAL A 148 -4.14 -10.65 -7.66
CA VAL A 148 -3.88 -9.23 -7.49
C VAL A 148 -2.92 -8.79 -8.59
N GLN A 149 -3.32 -7.71 -9.25
CA GLN A 149 -2.57 -7.01 -10.26
C GLN A 149 -2.13 -5.67 -9.69
N LEU A 150 -0.82 -5.38 -9.66
CA LEU A 150 -0.27 -4.13 -9.15
C LEU A 150 0.14 -3.23 -10.30
N TYR A 151 0.01 -1.92 -10.09
CA TYR A 151 0.41 -0.89 -11.01
C TYR A 151 1.23 0.15 -10.24
N PHE A 152 2.38 0.55 -10.79
CA PHE A 152 3.18 1.66 -10.26
C PHE A 152 3.63 2.61 -11.37
N ASN A 153 3.62 3.90 -11.03
CA ASN A 153 4.27 4.96 -11.78
C ASN A 153 5.09 5.77 -10.76
N PRO A 154 6.40 5.49 -10.65
CA PRO A 154 7.22 6.08 -9.60
C PRO A 154 7.74 7.49 -9.90
N ASP A 155 7.79 7.91 -11.17
CA ASP A 155 8.28 9.23 -11.59
C ASP A 155 7.17 10.30 -11.69
N LEU A 156 5.92 9.88 -11.54
CA LEU A 156 4.70 10.68 -11.63
C LEU A 156 4.43 11.27 -13.02
N VAL A 157 5.06 10.78 -14.08
CA VAL A 157 4.83 11.25 -15.45
C VAL A 157 3.94 10.26 -16.20
N PRO A 158 2.80 10.68 -16.78
CA PRO A 158 1.82 9.75 -17.33
C PRO A 158 2.18 9.26 -18.75
N ASP A 159 3.37 8.68 -18.93
CA ASP A 159 3.84 8.10 -20.19
C ASP A 159 4.42 6.68 -20.08
N ASP A 160 4.24 6.02 -18.93
CA ASP A 160 4.84 4.72 -18.65
C ASP A 160 3.92 3.53 -18.89
N PHE A 161 2.63 3.73 -18.70
CA PHE A 161 1.64 2.67 -18.84
C PHE A 161 0.54 3.06 -19.82
N ASN A 162 0.71 2.60 -21.05
CA ASN A 162 -0.34 2.62 -22.07
C ASN A 162 -0.57 1.21 -22.62
N ARG A 163 -1.79 0.69 -22.40
CA ARG A 163 -2.24 -0.64 -22.87
C ARG A 163 -2.13 -0.81 -24.39
N GLU A 164 -2.43 0.23 -25.16
CA GLU A 164 -2.41 0.18 -26.62
C GLU A 164 -0.99 0.11 -27.17
N THR A 165 0.00 0.56 -26.40
CA THR A 165 1.41 0.65 -26.80
C THR A 165 2.36 -0.21 -25.97
N VAL A 166 1.84 -1.09 -25.10
CA VAL A 166 2.63 -2.01 -24.27
C VAL A 166 3.71 -2.69 -25.11
N GLY A 167 4.97 -2.41 -24.79
CA GLY A 167 6.16 -2.99 -25.43
C GLY A 167 6.63 -2.34 -26.73
N ALA A 168 6.01 -1.25 -27.20
CA ALA A 168 6.44 -0.55 -28.42
C ALA A 168 6.84 0.91 -28.22
N LEU A 169 6.24 1.64 -27.27
CA LEU A 169 6.46 3.08 -27.08
C LEU A 169 6.40 3.58 -25.63
N ASN A 170 6.20 2.70 -24.65
CA ASN A 170 6.22 3.13 -23.26
C ASN A 170 7.66 3.51 -22.87
N ASN A 171 7.81 4.39 -21.89
CA ASN A 171 9.10 4.65 -21.27
C ASN A 171 9.43 3.51 -20.25
N PHE A 172 10.54 3.58 -19.52
CA PHE A 172 11.06 2.46 -18.72
C PHE A 172 10.53 2.41 -17.29
N GLU A 173 9.74 3.40 -16.88
CA GLU A 173 9.51 3.74 -15.48
C GLU A 173 8.26 3.05 -14.89
N GLY A 174 7.36 2.57 -15.75
CA GLY A 174 6.06 2.00 -15.39
C GLY A 174 6.06 0.50 -15.12
N TRP A 175 5.29 0.10 -14.10
CA TRP A 175 5.25 -1.27 -13.61
C TRP A 175 3.85 -1.87 -13.66
N TYR A 176 3.81 -3.12 -14.09
CA TYR A 176 2.67 -4.02 -13.90
C TYR A 176 3.18 -5.28 -13.22
N LEU A 177 2.54 -5.72 -12.15
CA LEU A 177 2.85 -7.01 -11.51
C LEU A 177 1.55 -7.81 -11.41
N LEU A 178 1.66 -9.12 -11.51
CA LEU A 178 0.51 -10.00 -11.39
C LEU A 178 0.94 -11.28 -10.69
N ALA A 179 0.23 -11.63 -9.62
CA ALA A 179 0.24 -12.98 -9.08
C ALA A 179 -1.17 -13.41 -8.69
N ASP A 180 -1.46 -14.68 -8.92
CA ASP A 180 -2.67 -15.29 -8.42
C ASP A 180 -2.53 -15.71 -6.95
N ALA A 181 -3.63 -16.14 -6.35
CA ALA A 181 -3.69 -16.56 -4.96
C ALA A 181 -2.90 -17.85 -4.68
N ALA A 182 -2.50 -18.60 -5.71
CA ALA A 182 -1.55 -19.70 -5.59
C ALA A 182 -0.11 -19.21 -5.57
N GLY A 183 0.13 -17.91 -5.74
CA GLY A 183 1.46 -17.31 -5.90
C GLY A 183 2.06 -17.60 -7.28
N ASP A 184 1.27 -18.15 -8.20
CA ASP A 184 1.66 -18.36 -9.58
C ASP A 184 1.65 -17.00 -10.28
N GLY A 185 2.78 -16.31 -10.11
CA GLY A 185 3.02 -15.01 -10.68
C GLY A 185 3.56 -15.08 -12.09
N ASN A 186 3.12 -14.14 -12.91
CA ASN A 186 4.03 -13.61 -13.92
C ASN A 186 4.38 -12.19 -13.52
N VAL A 187 5.60 -11.99 -13.04
CA VAL A 187 6.21 -10.65 -13.00
C VAL A 187 6.26 -10.15 -14.44
N ARG A 188 5.40 -9.19 -14.80
CA ARG A 188 5.22 -8.77 -16.19
C ARG A 188 5.35 -7.27 -16.33
N PHE A 189 6.46 -6.89 -16.96
CA PHE A 189 6.78 -5.56 -17.45
C PHE A 189 7.43 -4.65 -16.41
N ASN A 190 8.77 -4.66 -16.41
CA ASN A 190 9.51 -3.41 -16.56
C ASN A 190 9.81 -3.32 -18.06
N ASN A 191 9.34 -2.26 -18.71
CA ASN A 191 9.41 -2.11 -20.17
C ASN A 191 10.86 -2.07 -20.73
N ARG A 192 11.88 -2.00 -19.86
CA ARG A 192 13.29 -2.07 -20.26
C ARG A 192 13.68 -3.32 -21.08
N LEU A 193 12.95 -4.44 -20.97
CA LEU A 193 13.44 -5.73 -21.48
C LEU A 193 12.49 -6.56 -22.35
N SER A 194 11.30 -6.05 -22.69
CA SER A 194 10.33 -6.82 -23.50
C SER A 194 10.07 -6.20 -24.86
N GLY A 195 11.06 -6.35 -25.76
CA GLY A 195 10.76 -6.39 -27.18
C GLY A 195 9.81 -7.54 -27.48
N ALA A 196 8.52 -7.20 -27.61
CA ALA A 196 7.42 -8.04 -28.06
C ALA A 196 7.01 -9.24 -27.17
N LEU A 197 5.81 -9.12 -26.58
CA LEU A 197 4.78 -10.18 -26.48
C LEU A 197 5.26 -11.61 -26.80
N SER A 198 5.89 -12.25 -25.82
CA SER A 198 5.89 -13.71 -25.71
C SER A 198 5.95 -14.09 -24.25
N LEU A 199 4.81 -14.56 -23.77
CA LEU A 199 4.53 -15.09 -22.44
C LEU A 199 5.45 -16.24 -21.97
N ASN A 200 6.49 -16.66 -22.73
CA ASN A 200 7.21 -17.92 -22.43
C ASN A 200 8.71 -17.96 -22.79
N SER A 201 9.38 -16.88 -23.21
CA SER A 201 10.74 -17.07 -23.76
C SER A 201 11.67 -15.84 -23.86
N VAL A 202 11.83 -15.04 -22.82
CA VAL A 202 12.96 -14.09 -22.79
C VAL A 202 14.18 -14.79 -22.16
N ALA A 203 15.30 -14.83 -22.89
CA ALA A 203 16.47 -15.65 -22.59
C ALA A 203 17.41 -15.07 -21.52
N ASP A 204 17.18 -13.82 -21.10
CA ASP A 204 17.82 -13.18 -19.95
C ASP A 204 16.70 -12.63 -19.07
N PRO A 205 16.47 -13.18 -17.86
CA PRO A 205 15.46 -12.64 -16.98
C PRO A 205 15.86 -11.21 -16.59
N PRO A 206 14.94 -10.23 -16.64
CA PRO A 206 15.18 -8.93 -16.01
C PRO A 206 15.60 -9.12 -14.54
N PRO A 207 16.28 -8.14 -13.92
CA PRO A 207 16.40 -8.12 -12.46
C PRO A 207 15.00 -8.38 -11.89
N VAL A 208 14.89 -9.39 -11.02
CA VAL A 208 13.62 -9.93 -10.54
C VAL A 208 12.83 -8.75 -9.98
N ALA A 209 11.74 -8.41 -10.68
CA ALA A 209 10.95 -7.20 -10.48
C ALA A 209 10.05 -7.28 -9.24
N GLY A 210 10.46 -8.10 -8.28
CA GLY A 210 9.74 -8.50 -7.09
C GLY A 210 9.43 -9.98 -7.09
N GLU A 211 9.36 -10.54 -5.90
CA GLU A 211 8.95 -11.93 -5.67
C GLU A 211 7.59 -11.91 -4.99
N ALA A 212 6.66 -12.70 -5.53
CA ALA A 212 5.33 -12.89 -4.97
C ALA A 212 5.32 -14.18 -4.17
N TYR A 213 4.78 -14.13 -2.97
CA TYR A 213 4.69 -15.25 -2.04
C TYR A 213 3.25 -15.40 -1.60
N SER A 214 2.73 -16.61 -1.72
CA SER A 214 1.40 -16.97 -1.25
C SER A 214 1.49 -18.03 -0.18
N ALA A 215 0.65 -17.90 0.83
CA ALA A 215 0.27 -19.04 1.64
C ALA A 215 -1.25 -19.04 1.70
N GLY A 216 -1.87 -20.15 1.29
CA GLY A 216 -3.28 -20.37 1.55
C GLY A 216 -3.53 -20.23 3.05
N LEU A 217 -4.35 -19.27 3.43
CA LEU A 217 -4.58 -18.99 4.85
C LEU A 217 -5.24 -20.20 5.54
N PRO A 218 -5.04 -20.36 6.86
CA PRO A 218 -5.63 -21.46 7.64
C PRO A 218 -7.15 -21.33 7.87
N SER A 219 -7.82 -20.31 7.34
CA SER A 219 -9.27 -20.11 7.49
C SER A 219 -9.99 -20.28 6.16
N GLU A 220 -11.14 -20.93 6.19
CA GLU A 220 -11.92 -21.43 5.04
C GLU A 220 -12.46 -20.34 4.06
N THR A 221 -12.03 -19.08 4.14
CA THR A 221 -12.70 -17.93 3.49
C THR A 221 -11.74 -16.82 3.00
N GLY A 222 -10.51 -17.14 2.57
CA GLY A 222 -9.60 -16.11 2.06
C GLY A 222 -8.17 -16.58 1.77
N TRP A 223 -7.31 -15.64 1.38
CA TRP A 223 -5.93 -15.90 0.97
C TRP A 223 -5.00 -14.71 1.27
N VAL A 224 -3.69 -14.99 1.38
CA VAL A 224 -2.65 -13.95 1.53
C VAL A 224 -1.69 -14.02 0.36
N LEU A 225 -1.35 -12.83 -0.14
CA LEU A 225 -0.32 -12.64 -1.16
C LEU A 225 0.58 -11.47 -0.79
N GLU A 226 1.89 -11.73 -0.78
CA GLU A 226 2.91 -10.78 -0.35
C GLU A 226 3.90 -10.53 -1.48
N TRP A 227 4.30 -9.27 -1.63
CA TRP A 227 5.34 -8.85 -2.56
C TRP A 227 6.49 -8.22 -1.82
N GLN A 228 7.69 -8.59 -2.24
CA GLN A 228 8.92 -7.88 -1.93
C GLN A 228 9.44 -7.25 -3.23
N ILE A 229 9.37 -5.93 -3.36
CA ILE A 229 9.73 -5.17 -4.57
C ILE A 229 11.02 -4.37 -4.30
N PRO A 230 12.12 -4.58 -5.06
CA PRO A 230 13.34 -3.80 -4.86
C PRO A 230 13.10 -2.31 -5.14
N LEU A 231 13.40 -1.43 -4.19
CA LEU A 231 13.31 0.02 -4.40
C LEU A 231 14.27 0.49 -5.51
N ALA A 232 15.40 -0.19 -5.66
CA ALA A 232 16.38 0.02 -6.72
C ALA A 232 15.84 -0.23 -8.13
N SER A 233 14.65 -0.81 -8.29
CA SER A 233 14.01 -0.95 -9.58
C SER A 233 12.94 0.10 -9.86
N LEU A 234 12.40 0.78 -8.85
CA LEU A 234 11.43 1.85 -9.03
C LEU A 234 12.16 3.14 -9.38
N ASP A 235 12.02 3.61 -10.62
CA ASP A 235 12.70 4.80 -11.13
C ASP A 235 11.85 6.04 -10.91
N THR A 236 12.32 6.97 -10.08
CA THR A 236 11.54 8.15 -9.67
C THR A 236 11.79 9.38 -10.53
N VAL A 237 12.54 9.24 -11.62
CA VAL A 237 12.88 10.34 -12.51
C VAL A 237 12.50 9.97 -13.94
N SER A 238 11.63 10.78 -14.53
CA SER A 238 11.29 10.70 -15.94
C SER A 238 12.46 11.23 -16.78
N ASP A 239 13.32 10.32 -17.23
CA ASP A 239 14.34 10.64 -18.21
C ASP A 239 14.45 9.59 -19.31
N GLU A 240 14.82 10.01 -20.52
CA GLU A 240 15.08 9.06 -21.61
C GLU A 240 16.41 8.29 -21.40
N ALA A 241 17.11 8.51 -20.28
CA ALA A 241 18.41 7.91 -20.03
C ALA A 241 18.24 6.49 -19.46
N ALA A 242 19.23 5.65 -19.70
CA ALA A 242 19.20 4.26 -19.24
C ALA A 242 19.52 4.11 -17.73
N THR A 243 19.49 5.21 -16.97
CA THR A 243 19.95 5.31 -15.58
C THR A 243 18.77 5.41 -14.64
N ILE A 244 18.59 4.37 -13.82
CA ILE A 244 17.54 4.34 -12.80
C ILE A 244 17.93 5.24 -11.62
N THR A 245 17.01 6.08 -11.17
CA THR A 245 17.05 6.76 -9.87
C THR A 245 16.16 5.99 -8.90
N PRO A 246 16.73 5.16 -8.01
CA PRO A 246 15.96 4.36 -7.06
C PRO A 246 15.02 5.19 -6.19
N ALA A 247 13.83 4.66 -5.93
CA ALA A 247 12.97 5.17 -4.89
C ALA A 247 13.63 5.08 -3.51
N GLU A 248 13.40 6.08 -2.67
CA GLU A 248 13.89 6.16 -1.30
C GLU A 248 12.84 6.71 -0.33
N THR A 249 13.17 6.70 0.98
CA THR A 249 12.26 7.24 1.99
C THR A 249 12.05 8.74 1.77
N GLY A 250 10.79 9.16 1.71
CA GLY A 250 10.37 10.51 1.37
C GLY A 250 9.67 10.58 0.02
N ASP A 251 9.95 9.65 -0.89
CA ASP A 251 9.37 9.64 -2.23
C ASP A 251 7.87 9.34 -2.23
N VAL A 252 7.21 9.84 -3.26
CA VAL A 252 5.80 9.62 -3.56
C VAL A 252 5.72 9.04 -4.98
N MET A 253 4.95 7.98 -5.13
CA MET A 253 4.65 7.34 -6.42
C MET A 253 3.15 7.20 -6.60
N LEU A 254 2.68 7.02 -7.84
CA LEU A 254 1.32 6.56 -8.08
C LEU A 254 1.29 5.03 -7.97
N PHE A 255 0.26 4.55 -7.29
CA PHE A 255 0.03 3.15 -7.02
C PHE A 255 -1.44 2.82 -7.30
N ASN A 256 -1.70 1.60 -7.75
CA ASN A 256 -3.05 1.03 -7.70
C ASN A 256 -2.94 -0.50 -7.74
N PHE A 257 -4.05 -1.16 -7.43
CA PHE A 257 -4.20 -2.58 -7.68
C PHE A 257 -5.56 -2.91 -8.26
N VAL A 258 -5.64 -4.05 -8.95
CA VAL A 258 -6.89 -4.71 -9.31
C VAL A 258 -6.89 -6.09 -8.66
N ILE A 259 -7.95 -6.41 -7.92
CA ILE A 259 -8.28 -7.78 -7.54
C ILE A 259 -9.20 -8.36 -8.61
N VAL A 260 -8.82 -9.55 -9.08
CA VAL A 260 -9.71 -10.43 -9.82
C VAL A 260 -10.28 -11.41 -8.81
N ASP A 261 -11.59 -11.56 -8.85
CA ASP A 261 -12.37 -12.48 -8.04
C ASP A 261 -13.20 -13.33 -9.01
N ASN A 262 -13.00 -14.64 -8.99
CA ASN A 262 -13.58 -15.57 -9.93
C ASN A 262 -14.28 -16.73 -9.21
N ASP A 263 -15.55 -16.52 -8.89
CA ASP A 263 -16.47 -17.53 -8.34
C ASP A 263 -16.64 -18.77 -9.23
N ILE A 264 -16.30 -18.68 -10.52
CA ILE A 264 -16.44 -19.79 -11.48
C ILE A 264 -15.08 -20.47 -11.67
N VAL A 265 -14.80 -21.44 -10.80
CA VAL A 265 -13.57 -22.25 -10.84
C VAL A 265 -13.29 -22.82 -12.24
N GLY A 266 -12.11 -22.52 -12.78
CA GLY A 266 -11.65 -22.98 -14.10
C GLY A 266 -12.28 -22.24 -15.28
N SER A 267 -12.95 -21.11 -15.02
CA SER A 267 -13.38 -20.18 -16.05
C SER A 267 -12.17 -19.59 -16.78
N SER A 268 -12.32 -19.36 -18.08
CA SER A 268 -11.33 -18.60 -18.87
C SER A 268 -11.64 -17.11 -18.93
N ALA A 269 -12.67 -16.66 -18.22
CA ALA A 269 -13.11 -15.28 -18.14
C ALA A 269 -13.07 -14.83 -16.69
N GLN A 270 -12.71 -13.57 -16.48
CA GLN A 270 -12.77 -12.92 -15.17
C GLN A 270 -14.23 -12.62 -14.85
N ASP A 271 -14.68 -12.94 -13.64
CA ASP A 271 -16.06 -12.72 -13.21
C ASP A 271 -16.21 -11.33 -12.59
N THR A 272 -15.43 -11.08 -11.53
CA THR A 272 -15.36 -9.81 -10.83
C THR A 272 -13.98 -9.15 -10.93
N GLN A 273 -13.99 -7.82 -11.06
CA GLN A 273 -12.78 -7.01 -10.88
C GLN A 273 -13.06 -5.85 -9.93
N ALA A 274 -12.26 -5.78 -8.87
CA ALA A 274 -12.28 -4.71 -7.89
C ALA A 274 -10.94 -3.95 -7.89
N THR A 275 -10.92 -2.68 -7.54
CA THR A 275 -9.71 -1.85 -7.59
C THR A 275 -9.68 -0.80 -6.49
N LEU A 276 -8.47 -0.37 -6.15
CA LEU A 276 -8.23 0.67 -5.17
C LEU A 276 -8.45 2.04 -5.77
N TRP A 277 -9.60 2.63 -5.48
CA TRP A 277 -9.97 3.99 -5.84
C TRP A 277 -9.90 4.25 -7.36
N ILE A 278 -11.01 4.74 -7.91
CA ILE A 278 -11.02 5.19 -9.30
C ILE A 278 -11.48 6.64 -9.32
N ASP A 279 -10.96 7.41 -10.27
CA ASP A 279 -11.57 8.68 -10.62
C ASP A 279 -13.06 8.43 -10.92
N PRO A 280 -14.00 9.03 -10.15
CA PRO A 280 -15.43 8.80 -10.37
C PRO A 280 -15.90 9.26 -11.76
N ASN A 281 -15.09 10.05 -12.49
CA ASN A 281 -15.37 10.49 -13.84
C ASN A 281 -14.79 9.56 -14.92
N ASP A 282 -13.92 8.62 -14.56
CA ASP A 282 -13.33 7.65 -15.47
C ASP A 282 -13.21 6.27 -14.79
N PRO A 283 -14.30 5.47 -14.75
CA PRO A 283 -14.37 4.22 -13.97
C PRO A 283 -13.59 3.05 -14.61
N ARG A 284 -12.67 3.33 -15.53
CA ARG A 284 -11.84 2.29 -16.16
C ARG A 284 -10.78 1.79 -15.17
N THR A 285 -10.37 0.54 -15.32
CA THR A 285 -9.22 0.00 -14.58
C THR A 285 -7.93 0.73 -14.93
N PRO A 286 -6.90 0.67 -14.07
CA PRO A 286 -5.55 1.07 -14.44
C PRO A 286 -5.10 0.50 -15.79
N PHE A 287 -5.44 -0.78 -16.05
CA PHE A 287 -5.14 -1.44 -17.33
C PHE A 287 -5.82 -0.79 -18.54
N ASN A 288 -7.09 -0.41 -18.44
CA ASN A 288 -7.86 0.10 -19.58
C ASN A 288 -7.83 1.62 -19.70
N GLY A 289 -7.63 2.30 -18.58
CA GLY A 289 -7.53 3.73 -18.50
C GLY A 289 -6.14 4.22 -18.83
N GLY A 290 -5.08 3.56 -18.36
CA GLY A 290 -3.73 4.15 -18.35
C GLY A 290 -3.52 5.03 -17.12
N GLU A 291 -2.34 5.60 -16.94
CA GLU A 291 -1.92 6.34 -15.72
C GLU A 291 -2.85 7.46 -15.27
N HIS A 292 -3.58 8.09 -16.18
CA HIS A 292 -4.49 9.18 -15.82
C HIS A 292 -5.73 8.72 -15.03
N VAL A 293 -6.05 7.42 -14.95
CA VAL A 293 -7.23 6.94 -14.20
C VAL A 293 -6.94 6.44 -12.80
N TRP A 294 -5.67 6.29 -12.43
CA TRP A 294 -5.28 5.73 -11.13
C TRP A 294 -4.32 6.65 -10.40
N LEU A 295 -4.90 7.45 -9.49
CA LEU A 295 -4.22 8.55 -8.81
C LEU A 295 -4.11 8.29 -7.31
N VAL A 296 -3.80 7.06 -6.88
CA VAL A 296 -3.57 6.81 -5.44
C VAL A 296 -2.10 7.04 -5.15
N PRO A 297 -1.74 8.13 -4.45
CA PRO A 297 -0.37 8.32 -4.05
C PRO A 297 0.01 7.30 -2.97
N LEU A 298 1.13 6.61 -3.19
CA LEU A 298 1.83 5.82 -2.20
C LEU A 298 3.06 6.62 -1.75
N GLN A 299 3.11 6.98 -0.48
CA GLN A 299 4.27 7.66 0.11
C GLN A 299 5.16 6.67 0.87
N LEU A 300 6.46 6.69 0.60
CA LEU A 300 7.47 6.00 1.41
C LEU A 300 7.79 6.86 2.64
N THR A 301 7.09 6.65 3.74
CA THR A 301 7.19 7.49 4.94
C THR A 301 8.27 7.01 5.90
N GLU A 302 8.89 7.92 6.66
CA GLU A 302 9.65 7.48 7.82
C GLU A 302 8.75 6.62 8.73
N GLY A 303 9.34 5.58 9.33
CA GLY A 303 8.62 4.72 10.25
C GLY A 303 7.97 5.55 11.34
N ILE A 304 6.73 5.21 11.70
CA ILE A 304 6.18 5.68 12.98
C ILE A 304 7.11 5.02 14.01
N SER A 305 7.96 5.79 14.69
CA SER A 305 8.77 5.24 15.79
C SER A 305 7.77 4.62 16.76
N GLY A 306 7.77 3.29 16.79
CA GLY A 306 6.56 2.48 16.95
C GLY A 306 6.04 2.41 18.38
N ILE A 307 6.68 3.11 19.31
CA ILE A 307 6.15 3.30 20.63
C ILE A 307 6.27 4.78 20.97
N LEU A 308 5.15 5.38 21.39
CA LEU A 308 5.16 6.70 22.02
C LEU A 308 6.11 6.64 23.24
N GLY A 309 7.34 7.13 23.06
CA GLY A 309 8.41 7.06 24.05
C GLY A 309 9.58 6.15 23.71
N ASP A 310 9.56 5.42 22.58
CA ASP A 310 10.70 4.69 22.02
C ASP A 310 11.41 5.62 21.03
N VAL A 311 12.39 6.36 21.56
CA VAL A 311 13.07 7.46 20.87
C VAL A 311 14.25 6.94 20.06
N ASN A 312 14.83 5.82 20.48
CA ASN A 312 15.96 5.20 19.79
C ASN A 312 15.53 4.18 18.73
N ASN A 313 14.22 3.87 18.69
CA ASN A 313 13.60 2.91 17.79
C ASN A 313 14.29 1.53 17.95
N ASP A 314 14.38 1.01 19.17
CA ASP A 314 14.88 -0.34 19.43
C ASP A 314 13.77 -1.36 19.73
N GLY A 315 12.52 -0.91 19.64
CA GLY A 315 11.32 -1.72 19.86
C GLY A 315 10.95 -1.84 21.34
N LEU A 316 11.62 -1.10 22.23
CA LEU A 316 11.31 -1.03 23.66
C LEU A 316 11.11 0.43 24.07
N VAL A 317 10.27 0.66 25.09
CA VAL A 317 10.29 1.93 25.84
C VAL A 317 11.01 1.67 27.14
N ASP A 318 12.28 2.04 27.18
CA ASP A 318 13.16 1.82 28.31
C ASP A 318 13.96 3.07 28.71
N THR A 319 14.99 2.88 29.53
CA THR A 319 15.82 3.98 30.00
C THR A 319 16.73 4.58 28.94
N ALA A 320 17.08 3.82 27.89
CA ALA A 320 17.86 4.29 26.76
C ALA A 320 17.08 5.35 25.98
N ASP A 321 15.77 5.18 25.81
CA ASP A 321 14.92 6.20 25.17
C ASP A 321 14.86 7.49 25.96
N ILE A 322 14.77 7.38 27.29
CA ILE A 322 14.79 8.55 28.18
C ILE A 322 16.13 9.26 28.07
N ASP A 323 17.23 8.52 28.02
CA ASP A 323 18.58 9.07 27.91
C ASP A 323 18.82 9.73 26.54
N GLU A 324 18.29 9.14 25.46
CA GLU A 324 18.36 9.66 24.10
C GLU A 324 17.48 10.89 23.92
N LEU A 325 16.24 10.86 24.41
CA LEU A 325 15.37 12.03 24.48
C LEU A 325 16.03 13.15 25.30
N ALA A 326 16.60 12.83 26.46
CA ALA A 326 17.31 13.79 27.28
C ALA A 326 18.59 14.31 26.60
N ALA A 327 19.27 13.50 25.79
CA ALA A 327 20.42 13.92 25.00
C ALA A 327 20.00 14.84 23.85
N ALA A 328 18.92 14.51 23.13
CA ALA A 328 18.33 15.32 22.06
C ALA A 328 17.87 16.69 22.60
N ILE A 329 17.16 16.71 23.74
CA ILE A 329 16.77 17.94 24.44
C ILE A 329 18.02 18.77 24.81
N ARG A 330 19.06 18.14 25.37
CA ARG A 330 20.31 18.83 25.72
C ARG A 330 21.08 19.34 24.49
N ALA A 331 21.00 18.65 23.36
CA ALA A 331 21.64 19.03 22.11
C ALA A 331 20.90 20.17 21.39
N GLN A 332 19.57 20.25 21.54
CA GLN A 332 18.73 21.31 20.95
C GLN A 332 18.57 22.55 21.84
N THR A 333 19.08 22.56 23.07
CA THR A 333 19.10 23.78 23.90
C THR A 333 20.17 24.78 23.45
N GLN A 334 19.85 25.54 22.38
CA GLN A 334 19.89 27.00 22.48
C GLN A 334 18.42 27.49 22.59
N ASP A 335 17.95 27.63 23.82
CA ASP A 335 16.77 28.39 24.25
C ASP A 335 15.41 28.15 23.57
N VAL A 336 14.78 26.99 23.82
CA VAL A 336 13.30 26.94 23.88
C VAL A 336 12.87 26.15 25.11
N ILE A 337 12.49 26.87 26.16
CA ILE A 337 11.79 26.32 27.32
C ILE A 337 10.31 26.23 26.92
N TYR A 338 9.78 25.02 26.77
CA TYR A 338 8.34 24.81 26.65
C TYR A 338 7.72 24.81 28.05
N ASP A 339 6.78 25.73 28.27
CA ASP A 339 5.86 25.72 29.41
C ASP A 339 4.93 24.51 29.27
N LEU A 340 5.22 23.44 30.00
CA LEU A 340 4.47 22.20 29.99
C LEU A 340 3.26 22.20 30.94
N ASP A 341 3.10 23.24 31.78
CA ASP A 341 1.98 23.32 32.71
C ASP A 341 0.89 24.30 32.27
N GLY A 342 1.17 25.11 31.25
CA GLY A 342 0.21 26.03 30.62
C GLY A 342 -0.22 27.17 31.54
N ASN A 343 0.52 27.42 32.63
CA ASN A 343 0.17 28.44 33.60
C ASN A 343 0.77 29.82 33.25
N GLY A 344 1.57 29.93 32.19
CA GLY A 344 1.92 31.21 31.59
C GLY A 344 2.81 32.12 32.45
N GLU A 345 3.52 31.58 33.43
CA GLU A 345 4.58 32.31 34.14
C GLU A 345 5.94 31.66 33.85
N ILE A 346 6.81 32.42 33.17
CA ILE A 346 8.25 32.12 32.99
C ILE A 346 9.00 32.55 34.25
#